data_AF-B7S8I9-F1
#
_entry.id   AF-B7S8I9-F1
#
_cell.length_a   1.000
_cell.length_b   1.000
_cell.length_c   1.000
_cell.angle_alpha   90.00
_cell.angle_beta   90.00
_cell.angle_gamma   90.00
#
_symmetry.space_group_name_H-M   'P 1'
#
loop_
_entity.id
_entity.type
_entity.pdbx_description
1 polymer ?
#
loop_
_entity_poly.entity_id
_entity_poly.type
_entity_poly.pdbx_seq_one_letter_code
_entity_poly.pdbx_strand_id
1 'polypeptide(L)'
;MNEYQILTSEILVPIEWPVEVGKDMVTSVVKYAISIHKTGCKVVLTIGDVSALVTYDETDQVYRLERVEEINDEETYRIDLILPVKVLLLVPQSSGCGYEEKEKYVPMTATSDHLISQLIVSNPDRHKVLTVVPILEKILELKGIRGPEIFKHTLRTTYQIDKIKLLNRIALEKESGQTKSAGPSIHTEQLASDKWNLVFNDRLSPS
;
A
#
# COMPACT_ATOMS: atom_id res chain seq x y z
N MET A 1 -3.35 12.00 26.55
CA MET A 1 -2.48 11.86 25.36
C MET A 1 -3.26 12.40 24.17
N ASN A 2 -2.60 13.04 23.20
CA ASN A 2 -3.27 13.54 22.01
C ASN A 2 -3.50 12.38 21.02
N GLU A 3 -4.76 12.10 20.68
CA GLU A 3 -5.14 10.98 19.79
C GLU A 3 -4.94 11.32 18.30
N TYR A 4 -4.80 12.61 18.00
CA TYR A 4 -4.73 13.12 16.63
C TYR A 4 -3.42 13.87 16.39
N GLN A 5 -2.96 13.85 15.14
CA GLN A 5 -1.84 14.63 14.64
C GLN A 5 -2.29 15.50 13.46
N ILE A 6 -1.56 16.60 13.24
CA ILE A 6 -1.84 17.55 12.17
C ILE A 6 -1.29 16.99 10.85
N LEU A 7 -2.16 16.76 9.87
CA LEU A 7 -1.75 16.43 8.51
C LEU A 7 -1.49 17.70 7.70
N THR A 8 -2.47 18.62 7.75
CA THR A 8 -2.39 19.99 7.21
C THR A 8 -3.07 20.94 8.20
N SER A 9 -3.02 22.25 7.95
CA SER A 9 -3.71 23.25 8.79
C SER A 9 -5.22 23.03 8.92
N GLU A 10 -5.83 22.26 8.02
CA GLU A 10 -7.28 22.02 7.95
C GLU A 10 -7.67 20.56 8.19
N ILE A 11 -6.69 19.68 8.46
CA ILE A 11 -6.91 18.23 8.51
C ILE A 11 -6.17 17.60 9.69
N LEU A 12 -6.93 16.95 10.57
CA LEU A 12 -6.44 16.13 11.67
C LEU A 12 -6.66 14.64 11.38
N VAL A 13 -5.64 13.82 11.64
CA VAL A 13 -5.65 12.36 11.42
C VAL A 13 -5.20 11.60 12.66
N PRO A 14 -5.51 10.30 12.78
CA PRO A 14 -5.01 9.47 13.88
C PRO A 14 -3.48 9.51 14.02
N ILE A 15 -2.98 9.50 15.26
CA ILE A 15 -1.54 9.57 15.54
C ILE A 15 -0.77 8.33 15.04
N GLU A 16 -1.43 7.20 14.89
CA GLU A 16 -0.84 5.95 14.40
C GLU A 16 -0.60 5.92 12.89
N TRP A 17 -1.23 6.84 12.15
CA TRP A 17 -1.03 6.90 10.72
C TRP A 17 0.39 7.37 10.38
N PRO A 18 1.02 6.79 9.34
CA PRO A 18 2.44 7.00 9.04
C PRO A 18 2.71 8.33 8.33
N VAL A 19 2.31 9.44 8.95
CA VAL A 19 2.45 10.80 8.39
C VAL A 19 3.92 11.18 8.25
N GLU A 20 4.79 10.82 9.20
CA GLU A 20 6.21 11.17 9.14
C GLU A 20 6.93 10.60 7.89
N VAL A 21 6.61 9.35 7.54
CA VAL A 21 7.28 8.63 6.44
C VAL A 21 6.52 8.70 5.12
N GLY A 22 5.22 9.00 5.15
CA GLY A 22 4.31 8.90 4.00
C GLY A 22 3.45 10.15 3.76
N LYS A 23 3.84 11.32 4.28
CA LYS A 23 3.00 12.53 4.33
C LYS A 23 2.28 12.84 3.02
N ASP A 24 2.99 12.87 1.90
CA ASP A 24 2.40 13.29 0.61
C ASP A 24 1.34 12.29 0.12
N MET A 25 1.58 10.99 0.31
CA MET A 25 0.63 9.94 -0.08
C MET A 25 -0.58 9.95 0.84
N VAL A 26 -0.36 10.01 2.16
CA VAL A 26 -1.44 10.10 3.15
C VAL A 26 -2.28 11.34 2.88
N THR A 27 -1.65 12.49 2.65
CA THR A 27 -2.34 13.75 2.30
C THR A 27 -3.18 13.60 1.04
N SER A 28 -2.64 12.98 -0.01
CA SER A 28 -3.36 12.81 -1.27
C SER A 28 -4.60 11.92 -1.11
N VAL A 29 -4.47 10.81 -0.38
CA VAL A 29 -5.58 9.87 -0.14
C VAL A 29 -6.63 10.47 0.81
N VAL A 30 -6.20 11.19 1.85
CA VAL A 30 -7.13 11.88 2.76
C VAL A 30 -7.91 12.97 2.04
N LYS A 31 -7.26 13.78 1.20
CA LYS A 31 -7.95 14.78 0.37
C LYS A 31 -8.97 14.14 -0.57
N TYR A 32 -8.66 12.97 -1.11
CA TYR A 32 -9.60 12.20 -1.91
C TYR A 32 -10.78 11.66 -1.09
N ALA A 33 -10.55 11.16 0.12
CA ALA A 33 -11.63 10.75 1.03
C ALA A 33 -12.55 11.94 1.39
N ILE A 34 -11.97 13.10 1.67
CA ILE A 34 -12.70 14.34 1.96
C ILE A 34 -13.51 14.80 0.73
N SER A 35 -12.97 14.70 -0.49
CA SER A 35 -13.72 15.12 -1.67
C SER A 35 -14.97 14.27 -1.92
N ILE A 36 -14.91 12.96 -1.61
CA ILE A 36 -16.08 12.09 -1.63
C ILE A 36 -17.04 12.45 -0.50
N HIS A 37 -16.53 12.67 0.71
CA HIS A 37 -17.37 13.05 1.86
C HIS A 37 -18.18 14.32 1.59
N LYS A 38 -17.58 15.32 0.93
CA LYS A 38 -18.24 16.57 0.51
C LYS A 38 -19.45 16.34 -0.41
N THR A 39 -19.60 15.17 -1.03
CA THR A 39 -20.78 14.82 -1.84
C THR A 39 -21.97 14.33 -1.00
N GLY A 40 -21.82 14.27 0.33
CA GLY A 40 -22.83 13.74 1.26
C GLY A 40 -22.64 12.27 1.62
N CYS A 41 -21.60 11.62 1.08
CA CYS A 41 -21.28 10.23 1.38
C CYS A 41 -20.60 10.09 2.75
N LYS A 42 -20.95 9.04 3.49
CA LYS A 42 -20.20 8.61 4.66
C LYS A 42 -18.95 7.88 4.19
N VAL A 43 -17.76 8.35 4.57
CA VAL A 43 -16.48 7.82 4.06
C VAL A 43 -15.60 7.37 5.22
N VAL A 44 -15.18 6.10 5.19
CA VAL A 44 -14.15 5.57 6.10
C VAL A 44 -12.87 5.30 5.32
N LEU A 45 -11.76 5.80 5.85
CA LEU A 45 -10.42 5.55 5.33
C LEU A 45 -9.67 4.66 6.32
N THR A 46 -9.12 3.55 5.83
CA THR A 46 -8.29 2.62 6.59
C THR A 46 -6.84 2.69 6.10
N ILE A 47 -5.91 2.93 7.01
CA ILE A 47 -4.47 2.89 6.75
C ILE A 47 -3.82 2.00 7.80
N GLY A 48 -3.19 0.90 7.37
CA GLY A 48 -2.74 -0.15 8.28
C GLY A 48 -3.91 -0.70 9.10
N ASP A 49 -3.75 -0.77 10.41
CA ASP A 49 -4.73 -1.36 11.32
C ASP A 49 -5.75 -0.33 11.85
N VAL A 50 -5.69 0.93 11.38
CA VAL A 50 -6.53 2.02 11.89
C VAL A 50 -7.51 2.49 10.82
N SER A 51 -8.79 2.35 11.13
CA SER A 51 -9.90 2.88 10.34
C SER A 51 -10.40 4.19 10.95
N ALA A 52 -10.69 5.16 10.11
CA ALA A 52 -11.18 6.46 10.54
C ALA A 52 -12.28 7.01 9.62
N LEU A 53 -13.35 7.50 10.23
CA LEU A 53 -14.46 8.17 9.58
C LEU A 53 -14.11 9.63 9.30
N VAL A 54 -14.37 10.10 8.09
CA VAL A 54 -14.25 11.53 7.76
C VAL A 54 -15.40 12.31 8.39
N THR A 55 -15.08 13.24 9.28
CA THR A 55 -16.01 14.21 9.87
C THR A 55 -15.52 15.63 9.59
N TYR A 56 -16.46 16.59 9.64
CA TYR A 56 -16.15 18.01 9.50
C TYR A 56 -16.67 18.75 10.74
N ASP A 57 -15.77 19.46 11.42
CA ASP A 57 -16.12 20.35 12.52
C ASP A 57 -16.42 21.73 11.95
N GLU A 58 -17.69 22.14 12.00
CA GLU A 58 -18.13 23.45 11.51
C GLU A 58 -17.57 24.61 12.36
N THR A 59 -17.27 24.37 13.63
CA THR A 59 -16.80 25.39 14.58
C THR A 59 -15.37 25.78 14.28
N ASP A 60 -14.51 24.77 14.14
CA ASP A 60 -13.08 24.95 13.90
C ASP A 60 -12.74 25.01 12.40
N GLN A 61 -13.72 24.74 11.52
CA GLN A 61 -13.55 24.64 10.07
C GLN A 61 -12.48 23.62 9.65
N VAL A 62 -12.43 22.49 10.37
CA VAL A 62 -11.38 21.47 10.23
C VAL A 62 -12.02 20.11 9.92
N TYR A 63 -11.41 19.36 9.00
CA TYR A 63 -11.70 17.94 8.83
C TYR A 63 -10.98 17.12 9.88
N ARG A 64 -11.72 16.21 10.52
CA ARG A 64 -11.17 15.25 11.46
C ARG A 64 -11.44 13.84 10.96
N LEU A 65 -10.42 12.99 11.01
CA LEU A 65 -10.57 11.57 10.71
C LEU A 65 -10.68 10.81 12.03
N GLU A 66 -11.91 10.67 12.51
CA GLU A 66 -12.24 10.08 13.80
C GLU A 66 -12.15 8.56 13.76
N ARG A 67 -11.44 7.97 14.71
CA ARG A 67 -11.23 6.52 14.75
C ARG A 67 -12.57 5.78 14.86
N VAL A 68 -12.69 4.69 14.12
CA VAL A 68 -13.82 3.76 14.21
C VAL A 68 -13.31 2.33 14.36
N GLU A 69 -13.92 1.56 15.27
CA GLU A 69 -13.55 0.16 15.52
C GLU A 69 -14.20 -0.79 14.51
N GLU A 70 -15.43 -0.50 14.10
CA GLU A 70 -16.20 -1.35 13.20
C GLU A 70 -16.83 -0.57 12.04
N ILE A 71 -16.85 -1.19 10.86
CA ILE A 71 -17.50 -0.67 9.65
C ILE A 71 -18.67 -1.61 9.34
N ASN A 72 -19.81 -1.35 9.98
CA ASN A 72 -20.97 -2.25 9.96
C ASN A 72 -22.04 -1.88 8.92
N ASP A 73 -21.81 -0.82 8.15
CA ASP A 73 -22.82 -0.19 7.30
C ASP A 73 -22.46 -0.38 5.82
N GLU A 74 -23.32 -1.08 5.08
CA GLU A 74 -23.17 -1.30 3.63
C GLU A 74 -23.25 0.00 2.83
N GLU A 75 -23.83 1.06 3.42
CA GLU A 75 -23.94 2.37 2.77
C GLU A 75 -22.65 3.21 2.88
N THR A 76 -21.70 2.80 3.72
CA THR A 76 -20.45 3.53 3.92
C THR A 76 -19.47 3.31 2.77
N TYR A 77 -18.97 4.40 2.17
CA TYR A 77 -17.89 4.33 1.20
C TYR A 77 -16.57 4.06 1.93
N ARG A 78 -15.90 2.97 1.55
CA ARG A 78 -14.65 2.51 2.16
C ARG A 78 -13.47 2.77 1.25
N ILE A 79 -12.41 3.33 1.81
CA ILE A 79 -11.11 3.47 1.15
C ILE A 79 -10.07 2.75 2.00
N ASP A 80 -9.35 1.80 1.42
CA ASP A 80 -8.22 1.15 2.08
C ASP A 80 -6.92 1.58 1.40
N LEU A 81 -5.94 2.02 2.18
CA LEU A 81 -4.57 2.27 1.71
C LEU A 81 -3.64 1.19 2.25
N ILE A 82 -3.17 0.33 1.35
CA ILE A 82 -2.20 -0.73 1.69
C ILE A 82 -0.79 -0.21 1.47
N LEU A 83 -0.01 -0.19 2.54
CA LEU A 83 1.39 0.26 2.54
C LEU A 83 2.34 -0.95 2.57
N PRO A 84 3.51 -0.85 1.93
CA PRO A 84 4.54 -1.86 2.10
C PRO A 84 5.10 -1.79 3.53
N VAL A 85 5.26 -2.94 4.17
CA VAL A 85 5.93 -3.04 5.48
C VAL A 85 7.45 -3.17 5.33
N LYS A 86 7.93 -3.59 4.15
CA LYS A 86 9.35 -3.71 3.85
C LYS A 86 9.61 -3.52 2.36
N VAL A 87 10.66 -2.79 2.02
CA VAL A 87 11.16 -2.66 0.64
C VAL A 87 12.68 -2.85 0.63
N LEU A 88 13.14 -3.83 -0.15
CA LEU A 88 14.55 -4.18 -0.28
C LEU A 88 14.98 -4.14 -1.75
N LEU A 89 16.07 -3.44 -2.04
CA LEU A 89 16.76 -3.67 -3.31
C LEU A 89 17.80 -4.77 -3.13
N LEU A 90 17.67 -5.84 -3.89
CA LEU A 90 18.65 -6.92 -3.99
C LEU A 90 19.70 -6.52 -5.02
N VAL A 91 20.89 -6.19 -4.56
CA VAL A 91 22.03 -5.76 -5.39
C VAL A 91 23.02 -6.91 -5.51
N PRO A 92 23.45 -7.31 -6.71
CA PRO A 92 24.49 -8.34 -6.85
C PRO A 92 25.78 -7.94 -6.11
N GLN A 93 26.37 -8.86 -5.35
CA GLN A 93 27.66 -8.61 -4.69
C GLN A 93 28.78 -8.42 -5.72
N SER A 94 29.69 -7.49 -5.46
CA SER A 94 30.82 -7.18 -6.35
C SER A 94 31.93 -8.23 -6.32
N SER A 95 32.02 -9.03 -5.25
CA SER A 95 33.16 -9.93 -4.98
C SER A 95 32.79 -11.38 -4.66
N GLY A 96 31.60 -11.86 -5.04
CA GLY A 96 31.18 -13.24 -4.74
C GLY A 96 29.84 -13.67 -5.35
N CYS A 97 29.35 -14.83 -4.92
CA CYS A 97 27.99 -15.30 -5.22
C CYS A 97 27.02 -14.78 -4.14
N GLY A 98 26.06 -13.94 -4.52
CA GLY A 98 25.02 -13.49 -3.59
C GLY A 98 24.43 -12.12 -3.93
N TYR A 99 23.48 -11.69 -3.10
CA TYR A 99 22.86 -10.36 -3.16
C TYR A 99 23.02 -9.65 -1.80
N GLU A 100 23.32 -8.36 -1.82
CA GLU A 100 23.17 -7.47 -0.67
C GLU A 100 21.73 -6.95 -0.61
N GLU A 101 21.12 -7.03 0.58
CA GLU A 101 19.84 -6.39 0.86
C GLU A 101 20.09 -4.97 1.38
N LYS A 102 19.52 -3.97 0.71
CA LYS A 102 19.51 -2.59 1.20
C LYS A 102 18.08 -2.14 1.42
N GLU A 103 17.71 -1.94 2.69
CA GLU A 103 16.44 -1.32 3.08
C GLU A 103 16.44 0.15 2.66
N LYS A 104 15.32 0.64 2.12
CA LYS A 104 15.28 1.96 1.49
C LYS A 104 13.96 2.68 1.73
N TYR A 105 14.08 3.96 2.08
CA TYR A 105 13.08 4.95 1.71
C TYR A 105 13.14 5.14 0.20
N VAL A 106 12.03 4.89 -0.48
CA VAL A 106 11.97 4.83 -1.95
C VAL A 106 10.85 5.72 -2.48
N PRO A 107 10.98 6.26 -3.71
CA PRO A 107 9.85 6.83 -4.40
C PRO A 107 8.76 5.77 -4.60
N MET A 108 7.53 6.11 -4.23
CA MET A 108 6.36 5.24 -4.33
C MET A 108 5.20 5.99 -4.99
N THR A 109 4.21 5.23 -5.46
CA THR A 109 2.94 5.74 -5.97
C THR A 109 1.78 4.88 -5.47
N ALA A 110 0.59 5.45 -5.31
CA ALA A 110 -0.61 4.70 -4.99
C ALA A 110 -1.36 4.32 -6.27
N THR A 111 -1.78 3.06 -6.40
CA THR A 111 -2.53 2.56 -7.56
C THR A 111 -3.66 1.63 -7.15
N SER A 112 -4.79 1.68 -7.87
CA SER A 112 -5.91 0.74 -7.73
C SER A 112 -5.71 -0.55 -8.53
N ASP A 113 -4.77 -0.55 -9.47
CA ASP A 113 -4.65 -1.62 -10.47
C ASP A 113 -3.67 -2.71 -10.02
N HIS A 114 -3.12 -2.57 -8.80
CA HIS A 114 -2.26 -3.58 -8.20
C HIS A 114 -3.05 -4.84 -7.86
N LEU A 115 -2.43 -6.01 -7.97
CA LEU A 115 -3.08 -7.30 -7.67
C LEU A 115 -3.69 -7.32 -6.25
N ILE A 116 -2.98 -6.80 -5.25
CA ILE A 116 -3.50 -6.69 -3.87
C ILE A 116 -4.82 -5.90 -3.83
N SER A 117 -4.88 -4.77 -4.54
CA SER A 117 -6.08 -3.95 -4.59
C SER A 117 -7.27 -4.72 -5.16
N GLN A 118 -7.07 -5.39 -6.30
CA GLN A 118 -8.12 -6.18 -6.95
C GLN A 118 -8.63 -7.33 -6.08
N LEU A 119 -7.75 -7.90 -5.27
CA LEU A 119 -8.09 -9.01 -4.39
C LEU A 119 -8.96 -8.55 -3.20
N ILE A 120 -8.62 -7.42 -2.58
CA ILE A 120 -9.26 -6.92 -1.34
C ILE A 120 -10.61 -6.25 -1.58
N VAL A 121 -10.82 -5.65 -2.76
CA VAL A 121 -12.07 -4.97 -3.10
C VAL A 121 -13.25 -5.94 -2.97
N SER A 122 -14.14 -5.64 -2.02
CA SER A 122 -15.34 -6.46 -1.73
C SER A 122 -16.57 -6.00 -2.51
N ASN A 123 -16.75 -4.69 -2.66
CA ASN A 123 -17.82 -4.07 -3.44
C ASN A 123 -17.22 -2.92 -4.27
N PRO A 124 -16.96 -3.10 -5.57
CA PRO A 124 -16.28 -2.09 -6.40
C PRO A 124 -16.96 -0.70 -6.41
N ASP A 125 -18.27 -0.64 -6.19
CA ASP A 125 -19.01 0.63 -6.23
C ASP A 125 -18.78 1.48 -4.97
N ARG A 126 -18.49 0.83 -3.84
CA ARG A 126 -18.39 1.50 -2.53
C ARG A 126 -17.11 1.18 -1.76
N HIS A 127 -16.22 0.36 -2.31
CA HIS A 127 -14.97 -0.02 -1.71
C HIS A 127 -13.83 0.16 -2.72
N LYS A 128 -12.94 1.11 -2.42
CA LYS A 128 -11.74 1.37 -3.19
C LYS A 128 -10.49 0.97 -2.41
N VAL A 129 -9.67 0.11 -2.97
CA VAL A 129 -8.38 -0.28 -2.37
C VAL A 129 -7.26 0.32 -3.19
N LEU A 130 -6.40 1.10 -2.55
CA LEU A 130 -5.19 1.66 -3.12
C LEU A 130 -3.99 0.92 -2.54
N THR A 131 -3.13 0.39 -3.39
CA THR A 131 -1.85 -0.18 -2.96
C THR A 131 -0.74 0.79 -3.28
N VAL A 132 0.12 1.07 -2.31
CA VAL A 132 1.34 1.85 -2.51
C VAL A 132 2.44 0.96 -3.07
N VAL A 133 2.92 1.29 -4.27
CA VAL A 133 3.90 0.51 -5.02
C VAL A 133 5.18 1.34 -5.21
N PRO A 134 6.36 0.79 -4.88
CA PRO A 134 7.62 1.46 -5.13
C PRO A 134 7.97 1.50 -6.63
N ILE A 135 8.58 2.60 -7.09
CA ILE A 135 8.87 2.83 -8.51
C ILE A 135 10.32 2.40 -8.80
N LEU A 136 10.50 1.17 -9.32
CA LEU A 136 11.82 0.54 -9.53
C LEU A 136 12.77 1.42 -10.36
N GLU A 137 12.32 1.99 -11.48
CA GLU A 137 13.16 2.81 -12.34
C GLU A 137 13.74 4.02 -11.60
N LYS A 138 12.88 4.75 -10.86
CA LYS A 138 13.30 5.90 -10.06
C LYS A 138 14.25 5.48 -8.93
N ILE A 139 14.05 4.30 -8.33
CA ILE A 139 14.93 3.78 -7.28
C ILE A 139 16.33 3.47 -7.83
N LEU A 140 16.41 2.87 -9.02
CA LEU A 140 17.68 2.57 -9.67
C LEU A 140 18.40 3.85 -10.08
N GLU A 141 17.66 4.82 -10.65
CA GLU A 141 18.19 6.12 -11.05
C GLU A 141 18.79 6.88 -9.85
N LEU A 142 18.07 6.96 -8.72
CA LEU A 142 18.55 7.59 -7.49
C LEU A 142 19.81 6.92 -6.90
N LYS A 143 20.08 5.68 -7.29
CA LYS A 143 21.28 4.93 -6.90
C LYS A 143 22.41 5.03 -7.92
N GLY A 144 22.21 5.77 -9.01
CA GLY A 144 23.18 5.90 -10.09
C GLY A 144 23.36 4.62 -10.92
N ILE A 145 22.44 3.65 -10.80
CA ILE A 145 22.47 2.40 -11.57
C ILE A 145 21.88 2.71 -12.95
N ARG A 146 22.68 2.66 -14.01
CA ARG A 146 22.30 3.15 -15.36
C ARG A 146 22.94 2.33 -16.46
N GLY A 147 22.13 1.76 -17.35
CA GLY A 147 22.61 0.94 -18.45
C GLY A 147 22.20 -0.52 -18.26
N PRO A 148 22.89 -1.49 -18.89
CA PRO A 148 22.47 -2.89 -18.88
C PRO A 148 22.40 -3.53 -17.48
N GLU A 149 23.06 -2.96 -16.48
CA GLU A 149 23.01 -3.45 -15.11
C GLU A 149 21.64 -3.24 -14.44
N ILE A 150 20.77 -2.36 -14.95
CA ILE A 150 19.42 -2.17 -14.40
C ILE A 150 18.63 -3.49 -14.35
N PHE A 151 18.87 -4.38 -15.32
CA PHE A 151 18.21 -5.68 -15.45
C PHE A 151 18.73 -6.74 -14.47
N LYS A 152 19.81 -6.45 -13.72
CA LYS A 152 20.39 -7.37 -12.72
C LYS A 152 19.85 -7.17 -11.31
N HIS A 153 19.01 -6.15 -11.12
CA HIS A 153 18.49 -5.77 -9.82
C HIS A 153 17.07 -6.30 -9.62
N THR A 154 16.77 -6.68 -8.38
CA THR A 154 15.41 -7.09 -7.99
C THR A 154 14.94 -6.19 -6.86
N LEU A 155 13.74 -5.66 -6.97
CA LEU A 155 13.08 -4.98 -5.86
C LEU A 155 12.14 -5.96 -5.19
N ARG A 156 12.40 -6.26 -3.92
CA ARG A 156 11.54 -7.08 -3.10
C ARG A 156 10.67 -6.18 -2.23
N THR A 157 9.36 -6.27 -2.42
CA THR A 157 8.37 -5.49 -1.68
C THR A 157 7.51 -6.45 -0.87
N THR A 158 7.42 -6.24 0.43
CA THR A 158 6.57 -7.02 1.33
C THR A 158 5.40 -6.17 1.77
N TYR A 159 4.20 -6.70 1.57
CA TYR A 159 2.96 -6.19 2.12
C TYR A 159 2.45 -7.14 3.17
N GLN A 160 1.81 -6.58 4.19
CA GLN A 160 1.14 -7.35 5.21
C GLN A 160 -0.35 -7.10 5.08
N ILE A 161 -1.13 -8.16 4.95
CA ILE A 161 -2.59 -8.09 4.78
C ILE A 161 -3.28 -8.98 5.82
N ASP A 162 -4.42 -8.50 6.29
CA ASP A 162 -5.31 -9.27 7.16
C ASP A 162 -6.47 -9.83 6.31
N LYS A 163 -6.81 -11.10 6.55
CA LYS A 163 -7.92 -11.95 6.00
C LYS A 163 -7.49 -13.12 5.10
N ILE A 164 -7.79 -14.33 5.59
CA ILE A 164 -7.57 -15.66 4.97
C ILE A 164 -8.32 -15.89 3.65
N LYS A 165 -9.55 -15.37 3.50
CA LYS A 165 -10.43 -15.68 2.35
C LYS A 165 -9.84 -15.27 0.99
N LEU A 166 -8.84 -14.39 0.99
CA LEU A 166 -8.15 -13.84 -0.16
C LEU A 166 -7.10 -14.77 -0.78
N LEU A 167 -6.39 -15.55 0.03
CA LEU A 167 -5.27 -16.37 -0.45
C LEU A 167 -5.69 -17.62 -1.20
N ASN A 168 -6.88 -18.16 -0.89
CA ASN A 168 -7.41 -19.29 -1.66
C ASN A 168 -7.59 -18.92 -3.15
N ARG A 169 -7.90 -17.64 -3.47
CA ARG A 169 -7.93 -17.17 -4.87
C ARG A 169 -6.53 -17.01 -5.48
N ILE A 170 -5.55 -16.51 -4.73
CA ILE A 170 -4.14 -16.37 -5.18
C ILE A 170 -3.52 -17.76 -5.46
N ALA A 171 -3.83 -18.76 -4.63
CA ALA A 171 -3.39 -20.14 -4.83
C ALA A 171 -4.04 -20.77 -6.07
N LEU A 172 -5.33 -20.49 -6.33
CA LEU A 172 -6.06 -20.97 -7.51
C LEU A 172 -5.56 -20.34 -8.82
N GLU A 173 -5.15 -19.06 -8.82
CA GLU A 173 -4.50 -18.44 -9.99
C GLU A 173 -3.11 -19.03 -10.26
N LYS A 174 -2.35 -19.41 -9.21
CA LYS A 174 -1.08 -20.14 -9.35
C LYS A 174 -1.24 -21.52 -9.98
N GLU A 175 -2.33 -22.24 -9.73
CA GLU A 175 -2.56 -23.57 -10.33
C GLU A 175 -2.99 -23.51 -11.80
N SER A 176 -3.59 -22.41 -12.24
CA SER A 176 -4.03 -22.24 -13.65
C SER A 176 -2.98 -21.62 -14.58
N GLY A 177 -1.94 -20.97 -14.04
CA GLY A 177 -0.92 -20.26 -14.81
C GLY A 177 0.48 -20.89 -14.74
N GLN A 178 0.74 -21.93 -15.53
CA GLN A 178 2.12 -22.22 -15.94
C GLN A 178 2.62 -21.07 -16.81
N THR A 179 3.35 -20.11 -16.25
CA THR A 179 4.05 -19.10 -17.07
C THR A 179 5.53 -19.06 -16.75
N LYS A 180 6.29 -19.75 -17.60
CA LYS A 180 7.74 -19.58 -17.80
C LYS A 180 8.02 -18.20 -18.44
N SER A 181 7.81 -17.13 -17.69
CA SER A 181 8.18 -15.77 -18.08
C SER A 181 8.93 -15.08 -16.95
N ALA A 182 9.92 -14.26 -17.29
CA ALA A 182 10.73 -13.47 -16.35
C ALA A 182 9.94 -12.30 -15.71
N GLY A 183 8.65 -12.54 -15.42
CA GLY A 183 7.74 -11.57 -14.80
C GLY A 183 7.87 -11.55 -13.28
N PRO A 184 7.18 -10.59 -12.63
CA PRO A 184 7.19 -10.46 -11.17
C PRO A 184 6.68 -11.74 -10.51
N SER A 185 7.45 -12.24 -9.54
CA SER A 185 7.09 -13.44 -8.78
C SER A 185 6.44 -13.05 -7.46
N ILE A 186 5.38 -13.77 -7.07
CA ILE A 186 4.66 -13.54 -5.81
C ILE A 186 4.86 -14.74 -4.87
N HIS A 187 5.35 -14.47 -3.68
CA HIS A 187 5.47 -15.43 -2.58
C HIS A 187 4.54 -15.03 -1.43
N THR A 188 3.98 -16.02 -0.74
CA THR A 188 3.02 -15.80 0.36
C THR A 188 3.52 -16.51 1.60
N GLU A 189 3.59 -15.81 2.72
CA GLU A 189 4.02 -16.36 4.02
C GLU A 189 2.96 -16.04 5.07
N GLN A 190 2.52 -17.05 5.83
CA GLN A 190 1.55 -16.87 6.90
C GLN A 190 2.27 -16.45 8.19
N LEU A 191 1.87 -15.32 8.78
CA LEU A 191 2.41 -14.84 10.06
C LEU A 191 1.54 -15.24 11.25
N ALA A 192 0.22 -15.20 11.07
CA ALA A 192 -0.76 -15.63 12.06
C ALA A 192 -1.99 -16.23 11.35
N SER A 193 -2.99 -16.68 12.12
CA SER A 193 -4.21 -17.29 11.58
C SER A 193 -4.82 -16.45 10.45
N ASP A 194 -4.87 -15.13 10.62
CA ASP A 194 -5.52 -14.17 9.74
C ASP A 194 -4.57 -13.19 9.05
N LYS A 195 -3.26 -13.30 9.28
CA LYS A 195 -2.27 -12.31 8.87
C LYS A 195 -1.21 -12.89 7.96
N TRP A 196 -0.97 -12.23 6.83
CA TRP A 196 -0.15 -12.77 5.75
C TRP A 196 0.80 -11.74 5.16
N ASN A 197 2.02 -12.19 4.88
CA ASN A 197 2.98 -11.48 4.06
C ASN A 197 2.80 -11.86 2.60
N LEU A 198 2.59 -10.85 1.76
CA LEU A 198 2.69 -10.96 0.30
C LEU A 198 4.00 -10.32 -0.15
N VAL A 199 4.89 -11.13 -0.71
CA VAL A 199 6.21 -10.72 -1.16
C VAL A 199 6.24 -10.68 -2.68
N PHE A 200 6.42 -9.49 -3.23
CA PHE A 200 6.56 -9.23 -4.66
C PHE A 200 8.03 -9.05 -4.99
N ASN A 201 8.52 -9.70 -6.05
CA ASN A 201 9.86 -9.47 -6.59
C ASN A 201 9.74 -8.86 -7.99
N ASP A 202 9.97 -7.56 -8.09
CA ASP A 202 9.92 -6.81 -9.35
C ASP A 202 11.30 -6.73 -10.00
N ARG A 203 11.33 -6.86 -11.33
CA ARG A 203 12.53 -6.75 -12.16
C ARG A 203 12.20 -6.02 -13.44
N LEU A 204 13.15 -5.22 -13.93
CA LEU A 204 13.07 -4.69 -15.29
C LEU A 204 13.41 -5.82 -16.26
N SER A 205 12.66 -5.91 -17.36
CA SER A 205 12.96 -6.85 -18.45
C SER A 205 13.73 -6.13 -19.55
N PRO A 206 14.75 -6.76 -20.17
CA PRO A 206 15.35 -6.23 -21.39
C PRO A 206 14.30 -6.27 -22.50
N SER A 207 14.01 -5.09 -23.05
CA SER A 207 13.16 -4.88 -24.24
C SER A 207 13.85 -5.33 -25.51
#